data_AF-A0A3C0XIE0-F1
#
_entry.id   AF-A0A3C0XIE0-F1
#
_cell.length_a   1.000
_cell.length_b   1.000
_cell.length_c   1.000
_cell.angle_alpha   90.00
_cell.angle_beta   90.00
_cell.angle_gamma   90.00
#
_symmetry.space_group_name_H-M   'P 1'
#
loop_
_entity.id
_entity.type
_entity.pdbx_description
1 polymer ?
#
loop_
_entity_poly.entity_id
_entity_poly.type
_entity_poly.pdbx_seq_one_letter_code
_entity_poly.pdbx_strand_id
1 'polypeptide(L)'
;MGADPIHSMGGRTVRWTYEDGPMKGKAFEHRFSNDGTVSWKESGDAKPSADSSAQYQFAKINDDAYVFSYLSGAGFTLTTVVNERTGTVVSFASNERQLMVQHGSLEAKKGAA
;
A
#
# COMPACT_ATOMS: atom_id res chain seq x y z
N MET A 1 -28.50 -11.27 1.15
CA MET A 1 -27.13 -11.48 0.64
C MET A 1 -26.40 -10.17 0.78
N GLY A 2 -25.78 -9.92 1.94
CA GLY A 2 -24.96 -8.73 2.17
C GLY A 2 -23.56 -9.01 1.66
N ALA A 3 -22.97 -8.09 0.89
CA ALA A 3 -21.58 -8.22 0.48
C ALA A 3 -20.69 -8.25 1.72
N ASP A 4 -19.92 -9.32 1.90
CA ASP A 4 -18.86 -9.34 2.92
C ASP A 4 -17.84 -8.24 2.57
N PRO A 5 -17.52 -7.29 3.48
CA PRO A 5 -16.69 -6.11 3.17
C PRO A 5 -15.20 -6.39 2.90
N ILE A 6 -14.78 -7.65 2.74
CA ILE A 6 -13.37 -8.06 2.83
C ILE A 6 -12.51 -7.65 1.61
N HIS A 7 -13.06 -7.15 0.50
CA HIS A 7 -12.26 -6.89 -0.72
C HIS A 7 -12.52 -5.54 -1.42
N SER A 8 -12.66 -4.42 -0.70
CA SER A 8 -12.95 -3.15 -1.39
C SER A 8 -11.78 -2.55 -2.18
N MET A 9 -10.56 -3.08 -2.04
CA MET A 9 -9.40 -2.64 -2.83
C MET A 9 -9.22 -3.38 -4.16
N GLY A 10 -9.97 -4.44 -4.43
CA GLY A 10 -9.87 -5.20 -5.68
C GLY A 10 -9.98 -4.29 -6.92
N GLY A 11 -9.03 -4.45 -7.85
CA GLY A 11 -8.95 -3.71 -9.09
C GLY A 11 -8.33 -2.31 -8.98
N ARG A 12 -7.97 -1.86 -7.78
CA ARG A 12 -7.39 -0.52 -7.57
C ARG A 12 -5.88 -0.53 -7.75
N THR A 13 -5.36 0.63 -8.17
CA THR A 13 -3.94 0.97 -8.09
C THR A 13 -3.78 2.19 -7.20
N VAL A 14 -2.82 2.12 -6.28
CA VAL A 14 -2.45 3.21 -5.37
C VAL A 14 -0.97 3.52 -5.60
N ARG A 15 -0.64 4.80 -5.67
CA ARG A 15 0.74 5.27 -5.82
C ARG A 15 1.05 6.31 -4.76
N TRP A 16 2.28 6.27 -4.24
CA TRP A 16 2.77 7.24 -3.28
C TRP A 16 4.28 7.36 -3.34
N THR A 17 4.79 8.44 -2.76
CA THR A 17 6.22 8.68 -2.58
C THR A 17 6.54 8.78 -1.09
N TYR A 18 7.58 8.10 -0.63
CA TYR A 18 8.04 8.22 0.75
C TYR A 18 8.89 9.48 0.94
N GLU A 19 8.65 10.19 2.03
CA GLU A 19 9.29 11.47 2.39
C GLU A 19 10.39 11.30 3.45
N ASP A 20 10.35 10.19 4.19
CA ASP A 20 11.34 9.82 5.19
C ASP A 20 11.61 8.30 5.21
N GLY A 21 12.45 7.87 6.17
CA GLY A 21 12.80 6.47 6.36
C GLY A 21 13.75 5.89 5.30
N PRO A 22 14.00 4.57 5.36
CA PRO A 22 14.90 3.87 4.43
C PRO A 22 14.55 4.02 2.95
N MET A 23 13.28 4.24 2.64
CA MET A 23 12.77 4.38 1.28
C MET A 23 12.55 5.84 0.84
N LYS A 24 13.08 6.81 1.60
CA LYS A 24 12.96 8.24 1.30
C LYS A 24 13.28 8.56 -0.15
N GLY A 25 12.39 9.33 -0.79
CA GLY A 25 12.50 9.78 -2.17
C GLY A 25 12.08 8.74 -3.21
N LYS A 26 11.77 7.51 -2.81
CA LYS A 26 11.27 6.48 -3.72
C LYS A 26 9.75 6.51 -3.80
N ALA A 27 9.26 6.30 -5.01
CA ALA A 27 7.83 6.18 -5.30
C ALA A 27 7.47 4.71 -5.56
N PHE A 28 6.30 4.30 -5.12
CA PHE A 28 5.81 2.93 -5.25
C PHE A 28 4.43 2.90 -5.89
N GLU A 29 4.22 1.88 -6.71
CA GLU A 29 2.93 1.50 -7.25
C GLU A 29 2.49 0.18 -6.63
N HIS A 30 1.31 0.17 -6.01
CA HIS A 30 0.65 -1.02 -5.49
C HIS A 30 -0.63 -1.27 -6.27
N ARG A 31 -0.71 -2.46 -6.86
CA ARG A 31 -1.88 -2.94 -7.59
C ARG A 31 -2.54 -4.05 -6.80
N PHE A 32 -3.81 -3.84 -6.47
CA PHE A 32 -4.64 -4.76 -5.72
C PHE A 32 -5.55 -5.49 -6.71
N SER A 33 -5.42 -6.80 -6.77
CA SER A 33 -6.19 -7.67 -7.65
C SER A 33 -7.52 -8.07 -7.00
N ASN A 34 -8.47 -8.50 -7.83
CA ASN A 34 -9.78 -8.96 -7.36
C ASN A 34 -9.72 -10.31 -6.61
N ASP A 35 -8.58 -11.00 -6.69
CA ASP A 35 -8.34 -12.31 -6.05
C ASP A 35 -7.72 -12.18 -4.64
N GLY A 36 -7.61 -10.97 -4.08
CA GLY A 36 -7.00 -10.74 -2.77
C GLY A 36 -5.47 -10.61 -2.78
N THR A 37 -4.84 -10.58 -3.96
CA THR A 37 -3.40 -10.32 -4.08
C THR A 37 -3.08 -8.84 -4.22
N VAL A 38 -1.94 -8.42 -3.67
CA VAL A 38 -1.30 -7.14 -3.95
C VAL A 38 0.04 -7.40 -4.59
N SER A 39 0.30 -6.75 -5.72
CA SER A 39 1.62 -6.67 -6.34
C SER A 39 2.16 -5.26 -6.25
N TRP A 40 3.47 -5.10 -6.04
CA TRP A 40 4.09 -3.78 -5.93
C TRP A 40 5.37 -3.64 -6.74
N LYS A 41 5.74 -2.41 -7.05
CA LYS A 41 7.00 -2.07 -7.70
C LYS A 41 7.41 -0.63 -7.41
N GLU A 42 8.70 -0.31 -7.57
CA GLU A 42 9.13 1.08 -7.59
C GLU A 42 8.58 1.75 -8.86
N SER A 43 8.10 2.99 -8.76
CA SER A 43 7.57 3.73 -9.90
C SER A 43 8.67 3.94 -10.93
N GLY A 44 8.40 3.56 -12.18
CA GLY A 44 9.37 3.58 -13.28
C GLY A 44 9.87 2.19 -13.69
N ASP A 45 9.73 1.19 -12.82
CA ASP A 45 10.08 -0.18 -13.18
C ASP A 45 9.07 -0.75 -14.20
N ALA A 46 9.57 -1.47 -15.21
CA ALA A 46 8.73 -2.09 -16.24
C ALA A 46 7.82 -3.18 -15.65
N LYS A 47 8.33 -3.95 -14.67
CA LYS A 47 7.60 -5.04 -14.01
C LYS A 47 7.98 -5.17 -12.53
N PRO A 48 7.07 -5.64 -11.66
CA PRO A 48 7.42 -6.09 -10.30
C PRO A 48 8.56 -7.12 -10.29
N SER A 49 9.34 -7.16 -9.21
CA SER A 49 10.23 -8.30 -8.95
C SER A 49 9.41 -9.55 -8.65
N ALA A 50 10.04 -10.73 -8.81
CA ALA A 50 9.36 -12.01 -8.62
C ALA A 50 8.71 -12.16 -7.23
N ASP A 51 9.34 -11.57 -6.20
CA ASP A 51 8.87 -11.63 -4.81
C ASP A 51 7.99 -10.43 -4.40
N SER A 52 7.61 -9.57 -5.35
CA SER A 52 6.78 -8.39 -5.09
C SER A 52 5.29 -8.65 -5.30
N SER A 53 4.81 -9.78 -4.75
CA SER A 53 3.38 -10.13 -4.70
C SER A 53 3.07 -10.89 -3.42
N ALA A 54 1.92 -10.62 -2.81
CA ALA A 54 1.47 -11.27 -1.59
C ALA A 54 -0.07 -11.23 -1.46
N GLN A 55 -0.62 -12.11 -0.62
CA GLN A 55 -1.98 -11.95 -0.12
C GLN A 55 -2.03 -10.76 0.84
N TYR A 56 -3.05 -9.91 0.72
CA TYR A 56 -3.24 -8.77 1.62
C TYR A 56 -4.47 -8.92 2.50
N GLN A 57 -4.46 -8.20 3.61
CA GLN A 57 -5.62 -7.92 4.44
C GLN A 57 -5.95 -6.44 4.35
N PHE A 58 -7.23 -6.10 4.45
CA PHE A 58 -7.72 -4.73 4.34
C PHE A 58 -8.78 -4.44 5.38
N ALA A 59 -8.77 -3.22 5.91
CA ALA A 59 -9.84 -2.69 6.72
C ALA A 59 -10.05 -1.20 6.45
N LYS A 60 -11.32 -0.79 6.39
CA LYS A 60 -11.68 0.62 6.44
C LYS A 60 -11.55 1.11 7.89
N ILE A 61 -10.84 2.23 8.10
CA ILE A 61 -10.71 2.86 9.43
C ILE A 61 -11.89 3.83 9.65
N ASN A 62 -12.12 4.69 8.67
CA ASN A 62 -13.23 5.64 8.61
C ASN A 62 -13.49 6.02 7.13
N ASP A 63 -14.32 7.03 6.88
CA ASP A 63 -14.67 7.43 5.50
C ASP A 63 -13.50 7.96 4.68
N ASP A 64 -12.49 8.53 5.33
CA ASP A 64 -11.34 9.14 4.68
C ASP A 64 -10.08 8.26 4.72
N ALA A 65 -10.09 7.19 5.53
CA ALA A 65 -8.88 6.41 5.81
C ALA A 65 -9.11 4.91 5.82
N TYR A 66 -8.11 4.18 5.33
CA TYR A 66 -8.08 2.73 5.30
C TYR A 66 -6.68 2.21 5.63
N VAL A 67 -6.61 0.93 5.97
CA VAL A 67 -5.38 0.20 6.19
C VAL A 67 -5.35 -1.05 5.32
N PHE A 68 -4.17 -1.37 4.79
CA PHE A 68 -3.88 -2.69 4.26
C PHE A 68 -2.59 -3.24 4.86
N SER A 69 -2.48 -4.56 4.92
CA SER A 69 -1.30 -5.23 5.43
C SER A 69 -0.99 -6.49 4.63
N TYR A 70 0.28 -6.77 4.39
CA TYR A 70 0.73 -8.01 3.75
C TYR A 70 2.10 -8.45 4.24
N LEU A 71 2.33 -9.76 4.26
CA LEU A 71 3.65 -10.35 4.50
C LEU A 71 4.37 -10.54 3.18
N SER A 72 5.50 -9.85 3.01
CA SER A 72 6.37 -10.01 1.84
C SER A 72 7.21 -11.28 1.91
N GLY A 73 7.66 -11.77 0.75
CA GLY A 73 8.60 -12.90 0.67
C GLY A 73 9.94 -12.63 1.37
N ALA A 74 10.29 -11.36 1.60
CA ALA A 74 11.49 -10.95 2.32
C ALA A 74 11.37 -11.05 3.87
N GLY A 75 10.23 -11.52 4.39
CA GLY A 75 10.03 -11.72 5.83
C GLY A 75 9.64 -10.45 6.60
N PHE A 76 9.25 -9.38 5.90
CA PHE A 76 8.64 -8.20 6.51
C PHE A 76 7.16 -8.15 6.23
N THR A 77 6.39 -7.83 7.26
CA THR A 77 5.01 -7.35 7.11
C THR A 77 5.05 -5.86 6.83
N LEU A 78 4.45 -5.44 5.71
CA LEU A 78 4.14 -4.05 5.47
C LEU A 78 2.70 -3.80 5.89
N THR A 79 2.48 -2.90 6.85
CA THR A 79 1.15 -2.38 7.20
C THR A 79 1.12 -0.90 6.82
N THR A 80 0.16 -0.51 6.00
CA THR A 80 0.08 0.87 5.47
C THR A 80 -1.29 1.45 5.73
N VAL A 81 -1.31 2.60 6.40
CA VAL A 81 -2.48 3.45 6.58
C VAL A 81 -2.45 4.54 5.52
N VAL A 82 -3.57 4.71 4.83
CA VAL A 82 -3.77 5.76 3.83
C VAL A 82 -4.91 6.64 4.28
N ASN A 83 -4.69 7.95 4.27
CA ASN A 83 -5.73 8.97 4.43
C ASN A 83 -5.91 9.69 3.11
N GLU A 84 -7.01 9.44 2.43
CA GLU A 84 -7.31 10.01 1.11
C GLU A 84 -7.66 11.49 1.19
N ARG A 85 -8.21 11.97 2.31
CA ARG A 85 -8.55 13.38 2.50
C ARG A 85 -7.31 14.27 2.58
N THR A 86 -6.30 13.84 3.32
CA THR A 86 -5.03 14.58 3.45
C THR A 86 -3.99 14.17 2.41
N GLY A 87 -4.22 13.07 1.71
CA GLY A 87 -3.25 12.48 0.79
C GLY A 87 -2.05 11.85 1.50
N THR A 88 -2.13 11.59 2.81
CA THR A 88 -0.98 11.11 3.59
C THR A 88 -0.96 9.59 3.70
N VAL A 89 0.25 9.03 3.68
CA VAL A 89 0.53 7.61 3.82
C VAL A 89 1.47 7.41 5.01
N VAL A 90 1.17 6.42 5.86
CA VAL A 90 2.07 5.96 6.92
C VAL A 90 2.22 4.46 6.81
N SER A 91 3.46 4.01 6.64
CA SER A 91 3.80 2.60 6.48
C SER A 91 4.70 2.12 7.60
N PHE A 92 4.39 0.93 8.10
CA PHE A 92 5.13 0.20 9.11
C PHE A 92 5.69 -1.05 8.43
N ALA A 93 7.00 -1.07 8.18
CA ALA A 93 7.71 -2.27 7.76
C ALA A 93 8.27 -2.94 9.00
N SER A 94 7.69 -4.08 9.38
CA SER A 94 7.98 -4.75 10.65
C SER A 94 8.21 -6.23 10.50
N ASN A 95 9.06 -6.77 11.37
CA ASN A 95 9.19 -8.20 11.64
C ASN A 95 9.49 -8.41 13.15
N GLU A 96 9.95 -9.58 13.55
CA GLU A 96 10.24 -9.90 14.96
C GLU A 96 11.44 -9.13 15.54
N ARG A 97 12.26 -8.51 14.69
CA ARG A 97 13.53 -7.87 15.09
C ARG A 97 13.48 -6.37 15.06
N GLN A 98 12.67 -5.79 14.18
CA GLN A 98 12.69 -4.36 13.93
C GLN A 98 11.35 -3.85 13.42
N LEU A 99 11.14 -2.56 13.69
CA LEU A 99 10.05 -1.77 13.17
C LEU A 99 10.62 -0.52 12.51
N MET A 100 10.32 -0.32 11.24
CA MET A 100 10.64 0.89 10.49
C MET A 100 9.34 1.59 10.13
N VAL A 101 9.20 2.84 10.56
CA VAL A 101 8.07 3.70 10.22
C VAL A 101 8.50 4.68 9.14
N GLN A 102 7.65 4.85 8.13
CA GLN A 102 7.90 5.73 7.00
C GLN A 102 6.63 6.49 6.64
N HIS A 103 6.76 7.77 6.33
CA HIS A 103 5.70 8.66 5.92
C HIS A 103 5.84 8.97 4.43
N GLY A 104 4.72 9.22 3.79
CA GLY A 104 4.69 9.61 2.39
C GLY A 104 3.40 10.31 2.02
N SER A 105 3.32 10.66 0.74
CA SER A 105 2.15 11.31 0.15
C SER A 105 1.68 10.55 -1.08
N LEU A 106 0.37 10.39 -1.20
CA LEU A 106 -0.27 9.85 -2.39
C LEU A 106 0.11 10.70 -3.59
N GLU A 107 0.35 10.06 -4.72
CA GLU A 107 0.38 10.80 -5.98
C GLU A 107 -1.03 11.34 -6.24
N ALA A 108 -1.15 12.66 -6.37
CA ALA A 108 -2.42 13.28 -6.74
C ALA A 108 -2.89 12.65 -8.06
N LYS A 109 -4.13 12.14 -8.09
CA LYS A 109 -4.75 11.77 -9.36
C LYS A 109 -4.74 13.02 -10.23
N LYS A 110 -4.00 13.01 -11.34
CA LYS A 110 -4.24 13.96 -12.44
C LYS A 110 -5.70 13.76 -12.88
N GLY A 111 -6.60 14.63 -12.44
CA GLY A 111 -7.97 14.71 -12.93
C GLY A 111 -9.03 14.96 -11.86
N ALA A 112 -9.28 16.24 -11.57
CA ALA A 112 -10.60 16.85 -11.48
C ALA A 112 -10.43 18.38 -11.47
N ALA A 113 -10.35 18.95 -12.66
CA ALA A 113 -10.61 20.37 -12.93
C ALA A 113 -11.79 20.41 -13.90
#